data_AF-A0A818GJ40-F1
#
_entry.id   AF-A0A818GJ40-F1
#
_cell.length_a   1.000
_cell.length_b   1.000
_cell.length_c   1.000
_cell.angle_alpha   90.00
_cell.angle_beta   90.00
_cell.angle_gamma   90.00
#
_symmetry.space_group_name_H-M   'P 1'
#
loop_
_entity.id
_entity.type
_entity.pdbx_description
1 polymer ?
#
loop_
_entity_poly.entity_id
_entity_poly.type
_entity_poly.pdbx_seq_one_letter_code
_entity_poly.pdbx_strand_id
1 'polypeptide(L)'
;MTEANNRSYVGIDAIVQTCSKIYPDQLNPTQAASVVKYWLGGSECLDYISIYHNQGNETSPTHWHYVTFGFSDLHGDGRVHKVPSKDEINPISGYGFELTFRLRKPPEISNSVQDIPLWPCKLLQYLAKYVFKTGTQFHAGHHIPFGHVLPNLYSSNGDTRIHDLLITNDRQLKSFRTNLGSVEFLQLVGCFENELEAAQECNVAQIIDLFSTHRKTGGYLLVTDMTRQESVFDIIPNAKQMIREKIEKEGSQLGRVLARCAWNAESVSIHDTNFRPISSIDLKFDLDAAKIFVKILRTRLRRDKWFIFDSLNDQSICFISIGANNQGIMVNSNQQIMISGIREAQIMLLPDQIDLCTDRMSHITNLKVKYYIIN
;
A
#
# COMPACT_ATOMS: atom_id res chain seq x y z
N MET A 1 14.87 -28.87 -42.55
CA MET A 1 13.54 -29.35 -42.15
C MET A 1 13.57 -29.60 -40.64
N THR A 2 13.04 -28.78 -39.73
CA THR A 2 12.29 -27.52 -39.81
C THR A 2 12.39 -26.93 -38.39
N GLU A 3 12.99 -25.74 -38.26
CA GLU A 3 13.09 -24.93 -37.03
C GLU A 3 11.73 -24.34 -36.60
N ALA A 4 10.67 -25.15 -36.58
CA ALA A 4 9.29 -24.67 -36.52
C ALA A 4 8.51 -25.07 -35.25
N ASN A 5 9.15 -25.63 -34.21
CA ASN A 5 8.42 -26.15 -33.04
C ASN A 5 8.85 -25.60 -31.66
N ASN A 6 9.63 -24.53 -31.60
CA ASN A 6 10.06 -23.92 -30.33
C ASN A 6 9.42 -22.53 -30.12
N ARG A 7 8.09 -22.42 -30.23
CA ARG A 7 7.36 -21.24 -29.71
C ARG A 7 7.36 -21.33 -28.19
N SER A 8 8.50 -21.01 -27.58
CA SER A 8 8.69 -21.01 -26.14
C SER A 8 7.91 -19.83 -25.56
N TYR A 9 6.85 -20.11 -24.80
CA TYR A 9 6.16 -19.10 -24.00
C TYR A 9 6.97 -18.87 -22.72
N VAL A 10 8.18 -18.31 -22.86
CA VAL A 10 9.20 -18.29 -21.80
C VAL A 10 8.65 -17.73 -20.48
N GLY A 11 7.84 -16.67 -20.54
CA GLY A 11 7.23 -16.07 -19.35
C GLY A 11 6.19 -16.99 -18.71
N ILE A 12 5.29 -17.56 -19.52
CA ILE A 12 4.26 -18.51 -19.04
C ILE A 12 4.91 -19.74 -18.42
N ASP A 13 5.87 -20.35 -19.11
CA ASP A 13 6.57 -21.55 -18.65
C ASP A 13 7.30 -21.29 -17.33
N ALA A 14 7.94 -20.13 -17.18
CA ALA A 14 8.65 -19.76 -15.96
C ALA A 14 7.71 -19.58 -14.75
N ILE A 15 6.53 -18.97 -14.95
CA ILE A 15 5.51 -18.87 -13.90
C ILE A 15 4.99 -20.27 -13.55
N VAL A 16 4.61 -21.08 -14.54
CA VAL A 16 4.13 -22.46 -14.34
C VAL A 16 5.16 -23.31 -13.59
N GLN A 17 6.43 -23.23 -13.96
CA GLN A 17 7.53 -23.93 -13.27
C GLN A 17 7.72 -23.44 -11.82
N THR A 18 7.46 -22.16 -11.55
CA THR A 18 7.52 -21.64 -10.18
C THR A 18 6.35 -22.15 -9.35
N CYS A 19 5.15 -22.21 -9.92
CA CYS A 19 3.97 -22.79 -9.28
C CYS A 19 4.09 -24.31 -9.08
N SER A 20 4.68 -25.07 -10.01
CA SER A 20 4.81 -26.53 -9.87
C SER A 20 5.73 -26.95 -8.73
N LYS A 21 6.70 -26.10 -8.33
CA LYS A 21 7.54 -26.34 -7.15
C LYS A 21 6.76 -26.33 -5.84
N ILE A 22 5.66 -25.58 -5.78
CA ILE A 22 4.80 -25.49 -4.59
C ILE A 22 3.55 -26.37 -4.70
N TYR A 23 3.14 -26.73 -5.91
CA TYR A 23 1.99 -27.60 -6.19
C TYR A 23 2.35 -28.74 -7.16
N PRO A 24 3.26 -29.65 -6.78
CA PRO A 24 3.70 -30.73 -7.68
C PRO A 24 2.56 -31.67 -8.10
N ASP A 25 1.54 -31.81 -7.24
CA ASP A 25 0.41 -32.72 -7.46
C ASP A 25 -0.74 -32.07 -8.26
N GLN A 26 -0.66 -30.78 -8.60
CA GLN A 26 -1.70 -30.03 -9.32
C GLN A 26 -1.16 -29.51 -10.65
N LEU A 27 -0.79 -30.44 -11.54
CA LEU A 27 -0.21 -30.13 -12.85
C LEU A 27 -1.16 -29.33 -13.77
N ASN A 28 -2.46 -29.53 -13.61
CA ASN A 28 -3.51 -28.84 -14.37
C ASN A 28 -4.45 -28.12 -13.40
N PRO A 29 -4.03 -26.97 -12.82
CA PRO A 29 -4.90 -26.20 -11.93
C PRO A 29 -6.10 -25.66 -12.71
N THR A 30 -7.17 -25.31 -11.99
CA THR A 30 -8.26 -24.56 -12.61
C THR A 30 -7.72 -23.21 -13.09
N GLN A 31 -8.08 -22.81 -14.30
CA GLN A 31 -7.64 -21.53 -14.87
C GLN A 31 -8.84 -20.71 -15.34
N ALA A 32 -8.93 -19.48 -14.88
CA ALA A 32 -9.77 -18.47 -15.52
C ALA A 32 -8.95 -17.83 -16.65
N ALA A 33 -9.49 -17.81 -17.87
CA ALA A 33 -8.80 -17.28 -19.04
C ALA A 33 -9.62 -16.19 -19.71
N SER A 34 -8.95 -15.16 -20.22
CA SER A 34 -9.60 -14.19 -21.11
C SER A 34 -9.97 -14.86 -22.44
N VAL A 35 -11.24 -14.75 -22.82
CA VAL A 35 -11.78 -15.30 -24.07
C VAL A 35 -11.21 -14.54 -25.27
N VAL A 36 -11.25 -13.20 -25.21
CA VAL A 36 -10.59 -12.32 -26.17
C VAL A 36 -9.35 -11.75 -25.51
N LYS A 37 -8.19 -12.01 -26.11
CA LYS A 37 -6.90 -11.56 -25.56
C LYS A 37 -6.76 -10.05 -25.65
N TYR A 38 -6.03 -9.47 -24.71
CA TYR A 38 -5.87 -8.01 -24.60
C TYR A 38 -5.28 -7.39 -25.89
N TRP A 39 -4.25 -8.01 -26.47
CA TRP A 39 -3.65 -7.56 -27.73
C TRP A 39 -4.55 -7.72 -28.97
N LEU A 40 -5.69 -8.41 -28.83
CA LEU A 40 -6.74 -8.50 -29.85
C LEU A 40 -7.91 -7.54 -29.59
N GLY A 41 -7.75 -6.58 -28.66
CA GLY A 41 -8.78 -5.62 -28.28
C GLY A 41 -9.73 -6.11 -27.18
N GLY A 42 -9.40 -7.20 -26.48
CA GLY A 42 -10.15 -7.65 -25.31
C GLY A 42 -10.04 -6.67 -24.14
N SER A 43 -11.07 -6.63 -23.29
CA SER A 43 -11.09 -5.75 -22.11
C SER A 43 -10.22 -6.25 -20.96
N GLU A 44 -9.99 -7.56 -20.88
CA GLU A 44 -9.28 -8.20 -19.78
C GLU A 44 -7.77 -8.21 -20.03
N CYS A 45 -6.99 -7.58 -19.15
CA CYS A 45 -5.55 -7.43 -19.30
C CYS A 45 -4.76 -8.68 -18.92
N LEU A 46 -5.29 -9.53 -18.03
CA LEU A 46 -4.66 -10.80 -17.66
C LEU A 46 -5.12 -11.91 -18.61
N ASP A 47 -4.15 -12.64 -19.15
CA ASP A 47 -4.40 -13.78 -20.04
C ASP A 47 -4.99 -14.95 -19.29
N TYR A 48 -4.43 -15.23 -18.11
CA TYR A 48 -4.78 -16.35 -17.26
C TYR A 48 -4.71 -15.98 -15.77
N ILE A 49 -5.51 -16.67 -14.97
CA ILE A 49 -5.40 -16.72 -13.53
C ILE A 49 -5.50 -18.18 -13.12
N SER A 50 -4.37 -18.77 -12.70
CA SER A 50 -4.34 -20.13 -12.15
C SER A 50 -4.85 -20.13 -10.71
N ILE A 51 -5.66 -21.14 -10.38
CA ILE A 51 -6.28 -21.30 -9.07
C ILE A 51 -5.88 -22.66 -8.52
N TYR A 52 -5.06 -22.63 -7.47
CA TYR A 52 -4.55 -23.80 -6.79
C TYR A 52 -5.26 -24.03 -5.47
N HIS A 53 -5.44 -25.30 -5.11
CA HIS A 53 -5.83 -25.67 -3.77
C HIS A 53 -4.59 -25.79 -2.87
N ASN A 54 -4.55 -25.07 -1.76
CA ASN A 54 -3.47 -25.17 -0.79
C ASN A 54 -4.02 -25.70 0.54
N GLN A 55 -3.49 -26.83 0.99
CA GLN A 55 -3.91 -27.47 2.24
C GLN A 55 -3.63 -26.61 3.48
N GLY A 56 -2.74 -25.61 3.37
CA GLY A 56 -2.25 -24.83 4.48
C GLY A 56 -1.20 -25.59 5.29
N ASN A 57 -0.99 -25.16 6.53
CA ASN A 57 -0.13 -25.81 7.52
C ASN A 57 -0.62 -25.44 8.94
N GLU A 58 0.12 -25.80 9.98
CA GLU A 58 -0.26 -25.51 11.37
C GLU A 58 -0.54 -24.02 11.61
N THR A 59 0.25 -23.15 10.97
CA THR A 59 0.16 -21.69 11.14
C THR A 59 -0.77 -21.01 10.14
N SER A 60 -1.16 -21.68 9.06
CA SER A 60 -1.86 -21.08 7.91
C SER A 60 -3.04 -21.93 7.48
N PRO A 61 -4.24 -21.35 7.35
CA PRO A 61 -5.41 -22.14 7.02
C PRO A 61 -5.41 -22.67 5.58
N THR A 62 -6.19 -23.71 5.32
CA THR A 62 -6.50 -24.20 3.97
C THR A 62 -7.13 -23.08 3.13
N HIS A 63 -6.71 -22.94 1.87
CA HIS A 63 -7.07 -21.81 1.04
C HIS A 63 -6.99 -22.10 -0.46
N TRP A 64 -7.67 -21.26 -1.24
CA TRP A 64 -7.44 -21.09 -2.67
C TRP A 64 -6.31 -20.10 -2.89
N HIS A 65 -5.39 -20.41 -3.80
CA HIS A 65 -4.29 -19.53 -4.19
C HIS A 65 -4.40 -19.17 -5.68
N TYR A 66 -4.66 -17.89 -5.93
CA TYR A 66 -4.81 -17.31 -7.26
C TYR A 66 -3.46 -16.73 -7.69
N VAL A 67 -3.03 -17.04 -8.92
CA VAL A 67 -1.77 -16.55 -9.50
C VAL A 67 -2.05 -16.00 -10.88
N THR A 68 -1.71 -14.72 -11.12
CA THR A 68 -1.98 -14.05 -12.39
C THR A 68 -0.92 -14.32 -13.45
N PHE A 69 -1.32 -14.14 -14.71
CA PHE A 69 -0.46 -14.15 -15.89
C PHE A 69 -0.87 -12.96 -16.75
N GLY A 70 0.01 -11.97 -16.88
CA GLY A 70 -0.17 -10.87 -17.85
C GLY A 70 0.42 -9.54 -17.40
N PHE A 71 0.72 -9.36 -16.12
CA PHE A 71 1.49 -8.19 -15.68
C PHE A 71 2.94 -8.27 -16.17
N SER A 72 3.52 -9.47 -16.18
CA SER A 72 4.81 -9.74 -16.78
C SER A 72 4.72 -9.97 -18.28
N ASP A 73 5.85 -9.88 -18.98
CA ASP A 73 5.93 -10.28 -20.39
C ASP A 73 5.89 -11.81 -20.50
N LEU A 74 4.74 -12.29 -20.96
CA LEU A 74 4.44 -13.70 -21.16
C LEU A 74 5.05 -14.26 -22.46
N HIS A 75 5.16 -13.41 -23.48
CA HIS A 75 5.35 -13.83 -24.88
C HIS A 75 6.69 -13.38 -25.47
N GLY A 76 7.24 -12.24 -25.05
CA GLY A 76 8.56 -11.77 -25.49
C GLY A 76 8.61 -11.18 -26.90
N ASP A 77 7.47 -10.91 -27.52
CA ASP A 77 7.37 -10.55 -28.94
C ASP A 77 6.76 -9.16 -29.20
N GLY A 78 6.58 -8.35 -28.16
CA GLY A 78 6.10 -6.98 -28.31
C GLY A 78 4.58 -6.83 -28.43
N ARG A 79 3.80 -7.93 -28.34
CA ARG A 79 2.34 -7.87 -28.55
C ARG A 79 1.56 -7.14 -27.47
N VAL A 80 2.11 -7.07 -26.25
CA VAL A 80 1.53 -6.33 -25.11
C VAL A 80 2.60 -5.46 -24.47
N HIS A 81 3.69 -6.09 -24.04
CA HIS A 81 4.78 -5.43 -23.34
C HIS A 81 5.90 -5.06 -24.29
N LYS A 82 6.59 -3.96 -24.02
CA LYS A 82 7.75 -3.54 -24.80
C LYS A 82 8.86 -4.58 -24.64
N VAL A 83 9.43 -5.04 -25.76
CA VAL A 83 10.59 -5.92 -25.74
C VAL A 83 11.81 -5.15 -25.19
N PRO A 84 12.53 -5.68 -24.18
CA PRO A 84 13.73 -5.04 -23.64
C PRO A 84 14.79 -4.77 -24.71
N SER A 85 15.55 -3.68 -24.55
CA SER A 85 16.69 -3.42 -25.45
C SER A 85 17.82 -4.42 -25.18
N LYS A 86 18.62 -4.74 -26.21
CA LYS A 86 19.79 -5.63 -26.05
C LYS A 86 20.84 -5.06 -25.08
N ASP A 87 20.90 -3.75 -24.96
CA ASP A 87 21.85 -3.04 -24.09
C ASP A 87 21.29 -2.79 -22.68
N GLU A 88 20.05 -3.22 -22.39
CA GLU A 88 19.40 -2.99 -21.12
C GLU A 88 19.97 -3.88 -20.02
N ILE A 89 20.54 -3.26 -18.99
CA ILE A 89 21.12 -3.97 -17.84
C ILE A 89 20.01 -4.29 -16.85
N ASN A 90 19.82 -5.57 -16.55
CA ASN A 90 18.78 -6.06 -15.62
C ASN A 90 17.35 -5.67 -16.01
N PRO A 91 16.88 -6.09 -17.20
CA PRO A 91 15.53 -5.78 -17.64
C PRO A 91 14.49 -6.39 -16.69
N ILE A 92 13.39 -5.66 -16.49
CA ILE A 92 12.18 -6.17 -15.84
C ILE A 92 11.23 -6.71 -16.90
N SER A 93 10.56 -7.83 -16.61
CA SER A 93 9.62 -8.43 -17.55
C SER A 93 8.24 -7.77 -17.41
N GLY A 94 7.80 -7.05 -18.44
CA GLY A 94 6.56 -6.27 -18.39
C GLY A 94 6.58 -5.26 -17.24
N TYR A 95 5.60 -5.34 -16.34
CA TYR A 95 5.55 -4.55 -15.10
C TYR A 95 6.46 -5.10 -13.98
N GLY A 96 7.15 -6.21 -14.19
CA GLY A 96 8.13 -6.78 -13.26
C GLY A 96 7.54 -7.62 -12.13
N PHE A 97 6.22 -7.83 -12.09
CA PHE A 97 5.56 -8.66 -11.08
C PHE A 97 4.39 -9.45 -11.66
N GLU A 98 3.91 -10.43 -10.90
CA GLU A 98 2.56 -10.99 -11.01
C GLU A 98 1.86 -10.88 -9.65
N LEU A 99 0.54 -10.69 -9.66
CA LEU A 99 -0.26 -10.66 -8.43
C LEU A 99 -0.62 -12.07 -7.99
N THR A 100 -0.65 -12.26 -6.67
CA THR A 100 -1.20 -13.45 -6.05
C THR A 100 -2.26 -13.07 -5.02
N PHE A 101 -3.20 -13.98 -4.76
CA PHE A 101 -4.19 -13.80 -3.71
C PHE A 101 -4.49 -15.12 -3.02
N ARG A 102 -4.67 -15.10 -1.71
CA ARG A 102 -4.99 -16.29 -0.91
C ARG A 102 -6.31 -16.09 -0.21
N LEU A 103 -7.30 -16.90 -0.58
CA LEU A 103 -8.65 -16.85 -0.03
C LEU A 103 -8.92 -18.08 0.82
N ARG A 104 -9.29 -17.88 2.09
CA ARG A 104 -9.67 -18.96 3.01
C ARG A 104 -10.71 -19.87 2.36
N LYS A 105 -10.45 -21.18 2.39
CA LYS A 105 -11.42 -22.21 2.00
C LYS A 105 -11.95 -22.92 3.25
N PRO A 106 -13.25 -22.85 3.56
CA PRO A 106 -13.83 -23.61 4.65
C PRO A 106 -13.60 -25.13 4.47
N PRO A 107 -13.45 -25.91 5.56
CA PRO A 107 -13.18 -27.35 5.48
C PRO A 107 -14.28 -28.12 4.74
N GLU A 108 -15.54 -27.74 4.95
CA GLU A 108 -16.75 -28.32 4.35
C GLU A 108 -16.89 -28.09 2.84
N ILE A 109 -16.15 -27.16 2.25
CA ILE A 109 -16.18 -26.89 0.81
C ILE A 109 -15.30 -27.90 0.08
N SER A 110 -15.79 -28.51 -1.00
CA SER A 110 -15.02 -29.48 -1.78
C SER A 110 -13.93 -28.81 -2.62
N ASN A 111 -13.09 -29.61 -3.28
CA ASN A 111 -12.11 -29.10 -4.24
C ASN A 111 -12.66 -29.06 -5.68
N SER A 112 -13.98 -29.23 -5.86
CA SER A 112 -14.62 -29.15 -7.17
C SER A 112 -14.49 -27.75 -7.77
N VAL A 113 -14.38 -27.69 -9.10
CA VAL A 113 -14.32 -26.43 -9.86
C VAL A 113 -15.53 -25.53 -9.57
N GLN A 114 -16.70 -26.12 -9.32
CA GLN A 114 -17.94 -25.37 -9.03
C GLN A 114 -17.90 -24.61 -7.71
N ASP A 115 -17.05 -25.06 -6.78
CA ASP A 115 -16.93 -24.49 -5.44
C ASP A 115 -15.87 -23.38 -5.36
N ILE A 116 -15.12 -23.16 -6.45
CA ILE A 116 -14.07 -22.13 -6.51
C ILE A 116 -14.70 -20.74 -6.67
N PRO A 117 -14.46 -19.80 -5.74
CA PRO A 117 -14.89 -18.41 -5.89
C PRO A 117 -14.23 -17.73 -7.08
N LEU A 118 -15.02 -17.21 -8.02
CA LEU A 118 -14.49 -16.50 -9.18
C LEU A 118 -14.38 -14.98 -8.99
N TRP A 119 -14.91 -14.42 -7.90
CA TRP A 119 -14.80 -12.98 -7.64
C TRP A 119 -13.36 -12.47 -7.51
N PRO A 120 -12.37 -13.23 -6.97
CA PRO A 120 -10.99 -12.76 -6.94
C PRO A 120 -10.40 -12.58 -8.33
N CYS A 121 -10.85 -13.36 -9.32
CA CYS A 121 -10.44 -13.18 -10.71
C CYS A 121 -10.89 -11.80 -11.24
N LYS A 122 -12.11 -11.36 -10.89
CA LYS A 122 -12.61 -10.03 -11.26
C LYS A 122 -11.84 -8.91 -10.57
N LEU A 123 -11.49 -9.07 -9.29
CA LEU A 123 -10.65 -8.13 -8.56
C LEU A 123 -9.27 -7.99 -9.22
N LEU A 124 -8.62 -9.10 -9.52
CA LEU A 124 -7.28 -9.12 -10.13
C LEU A 124 -7.29 -8.48 -11.53
N GLN A 125 -8.32 -8.74 -12.34
CA GLN A 125 -8.50 -8.07 -13.63
C GLN A 125 -8.75 -6.56 -13.48
N TYR A 126 -9.52 -6.14 -12.48
CA TYR A 126 -9.75 -4.73 -12.20
C TYR A 126 -8.44 -4.01 -11.85
N LEU A 127 -7.61 -4.61 -10.99
CA LEU A 127 -6.29 -4.07 -10.64
C LEU A 127 -5.34 -4.06 -11.85
N ALA A 128 -5.40 -5.10 -12.70
CA ALA A 128 -4.63 -5.12 -13.93
C ALA A 128 -5.02 -3.97 -14.87
N LYS A 129 -6.31 -3.72 -15.06
CA LYS A 129 -6.80 -2.57 -15.84
C LYS A 129 -6.29 -1.24 -15.29
N TYR A 130 -6.25 -1.07 -13.96
CA TYR A 130 -5.70 0.13 -13.34
C TYR A 130 -4.23 0.32 -13.69
N VAL A 131 -3.39 -0.72 -13.51
CA VAL A 131 -1.95 -0.67 -13.82
C VAL A 131 -1.73 -0.39 -15.30
N PHE A 132 -2.43 -1.09 -16.19
CA PHE A 132 -2.31 -0.90 -17.64
C PHE A 132 -2.75 0.49 -18.11
N LYS A 133 -3.77 1.08 -17.46
CA LYS A 133 -4.26 2.42 -17.80
C LYS A 133 -3.36 3.54 -17.30
N THR A 134 -2.78 3.37 -16.11
CA THR A 134 -2.05 4.45 -15.41
C THR A 134 -0.54 4.34 -15.52
N GLY A 135 -0.02 3.14 -15.78
CA GLY A 135 1.40 2.82 -15.67
C GLY A 135 1.92 2.71 -14.23
N THR A 136 1.07 2.94 -13.23
CA THR A 136 1.46 2.87 -11.81
C THR A 136 1.70 1.42 -11.40
N GLN A 137 2.96 1.10 -11.07
CA GLN A 137 3.35 -0.24 -10.61
C GLN A 137 3.05 -0.43 -9.12
N PHE A 138 2.76 -1.67 -8.75
CA PHE A 138 2.66 -2.06 -7.35
C PHE A 138 4.00 -2.58 -6.84
N HIS A 139 4.26 -2.35 -5.55
CA HIS A 139 5.42 -2.90 -4.85
C HIS A 139 4.97 -3.45 -3.49
N ALA A 140 5.74 -4.39 -2.95
CA ALA A 140 5.57 -4.80 -1.56
C ALA A 140 5.69 -3.58 -0.64
N GLY A 141 4.75 -3.44 0.29
CA GLY A 141 4.63 -2.26 1.14
C GLY A 141 3.55 -1.27 0.70
N HIS A 142 3.01 -1.40 -0.51
CA HIS A 142 1.86 -0.62 -0.96
C HIS A 142 0.56 -1.08 -0.29
N HIS A 143 -0.43 -0.18 -0.30
CA HIS A 143 -1.78 -0.44 0.14
C HIS A 143 -2.77 0.11 -0.89
N ILE A 144 -3.96 -0.48 -0.96
CA ILE A 144 -5.03 -0.09 -1.86
C ILE A 144 -6.26 0.20 -0.98
N PRO A 145 -6.61 1.47 -0.76
CA PRO A 145 -7.89 1.85 -0.17
C PRO A 145 -8.97 1.56 -1.23
N PHE A 146 -9.53 0.36 -1.18
CA PHE A 146 -10.43 -0.11 -2.21
C PHE A 146 -11.87 0.35 -1.91
N GLY A 147 -12.23 0.53 -0.63
CA GLY A 147 -13.46 1.22 -0.21
C GLY A 147 -14.76 0.56 -0.68
N HIS A 148 -14.69 -0.66 -1.20
CA HIS A 148 -15.82 -1.43 -1.70
C HIS A 148 -15.90 -2.79 -0.98
N VAL A 149 -17.12 -3.26 -0.76
CA VAL A 149 -17.36 -4.56 -0.11
C VAL A 149 -16.89 -5.68 -1.02
N LEU A 150 -15.83 -6.37 -0.60
CA LEU A 150 -15.39 -7.59 -1.26
C LEU A 150 -16.41 -8.72 -1.00
N PRO A 151 -16.77 -9.55 -2.00
CA PRO A 151 -17.80 -10.57 -1.79
C PRO A 151 -17.42 -11.61 -0.73
N ASN A 152 -18.34 -11.88 0.19
CA ASN A 152 -18.25 -13.00 1.13
C ASN A 152 -19.20 -14.12 0.71
N LEU A 153 -18.73 -15.05 -0.12
CA LEU A 153 -19.56 -16.15 -0.64
C LEU A 153 -19.79 -17.29 0.37
N TYR A 154 -19.10 -17.27 1.52
CA TYR A 154 -19.14 -18.35 2.50
C TYR A 154 -19.87 -17.99 3.79
N SER A 155 -20.51 -16.81 3.84
CA SER A 155 -21.35 -16.39 4.97
C SER A 155 -22.76 -16.08 4.47
N SER A 156 -23.75 -16.70 5.09
CA SER A 156 -25.17 -16.45 4.82
C SER A 156 -25.71 -15.18 5.49
N ASN A 157 -24.97 -14.59 6.44
CA ASN A 157 -25.52 -13.64 7.42
C ASN A 157 -24.74 -12.31 7.59
N GLY A 158 -23.81 -11.93 6.71
CA GLY A 158 -23.18 -10.62 6.92
C GLY A 158 -22.20 -10.14 5.85
N ASP A 159 -22.26 -8.82 5.65
CA ASP A 159 -21.23 -8.05 4.97
C ASP A 159 -19.85 -8.37 5.57
N THR A 160 -18.85 -8.55 4.72
CA THR A 160 -17.47 -8.64 5.20
C THR A 160 -17.05 -7.30 5.79
N ARG A 161 -16.12 -7.31 6.75
CA ARG A 161 -15.43 -6.10 7.23
C ARG A 161 -14.08 -5.88 6.55
N ILE A 162 -13.73 -6.77 5.63
CA ILE A 162 -12.52 -6.66 4.82
C ILE A 162 -12.85 -5.91 3.53
N HIS A 163 -12.40 -4.67 3.45
CA HIS A 163 -12.70 -3.77 2.33
C HIS A 163 -11.45 -3.31 1.59
N ASP A 164 -10.29 -3.33 2.26
CA ASP A 164 -9.05 -2.78 1.74
C ASP A 164 -7.99 -3.87 1.56
N LEU A 165 -6.93 -3.55 0.82
CA LEU A 165 -5.88 -4.50 0.49
C LEU A 165 -4.50 -3.94 0.85
N LEU A 166 -3.67 -4.81 1.41
CA LEU A 166 -2.24 -4.60 1.59
C LEU A 166 -1.48 -5.43 0.55
N ILE A 167 -0.31 -4.96 0.13
CA ILE A 167 0.55 -5.66 -0.84
C ILE A 167 1.85 -6.06 -0.15
N THR A 168 2.21 -7.33 -0.27
CA THR A 168 3.47 -7.88 0.26
C THR A 168 4.05 -8.92 -0.69
N ASN A 169 5.26 -9.38 -0.45
CA ASN A 169 5.84 -10.47 -1.23
C ASN A 169 5.13 -11.80 -0.92
N ASP A 170 4.84 -12.59 -1.96
CA ASP A 170 4.35 -13.95 -1.76
C ASP A 170 5.42 -14.78 -1.01
N ARG A 171 5.00 -15.41 0.10
CA ARG A 171 5.94 -16.11 0.98
C ARG A 171 6.43 -17.44 0.39
N GLN A 172 5.67 -18.04 -0.53
CA GLN A 172 6.02 -19.33 -1.15
C GLN A 172 6.63 -19.15 -2.54
N LEU A 173 6.01 -18.34 -3.41
CA LEU A 173 6.48 -18.10 -4.76
C LEU A 173 7.69 -17.14 -4.74
N LYS A 174 8.84 -17.64 -5.20
CA LYS A 174 10.06 -16.83 -5.28
C LYS A 174 10.13 -16.09 -6.61
N SER A 175 10.73 -14.92 -6.59
CA SER A 175 11.08 -14.19 -7.81
C SER A 175 11.94 -15.06 -8.72
N PHE A 176 11.75 -14.91 -10.02
CA PHE A 176 12.56 -15.58 -11.03
C PHE A 176 13.03 -14.58 -12.08
N ARG A 177 13.97 -15.03 -12.91
CA ARG A 177 14.48 -14.25 -14.02
C ARG A 177 14.49 -15.10 -15.29
N THR A 178 14.05 -14.51 -16.37
CA THR A 178 14.13 -15.07 -17.72
C THR A 178 14.93 -14.14 -18.63
N ASN A 179 15.05 -14.50 -19.91
CA ASN A 179 15.53 -13.57 -20.95
C ASN A 179 14.57 -12.38 -21.17
N LEU A 180 13.31 -12.48 -20.74
CA LEU A 180 12.33 -11.39 -20.81
C LEU A 180 12.47 -10.40 -19.66
N GLY A 181 13.24 -10.75 -18.63
CA GLY A 181 13.49 -9.93 -17.44
C GLY A 181 13.14 -10.62 -16.13
N SER A 182 13.26 -9.90 -15.03
CA SER A 182 12.88 -10.37 -13.69
C SER A 182 11.38 -10.22 -13.43
N VAL A 183 10.83 -11.16 -12.67
CA VAL A 183 9.45 -11.16 -12.19
C VAL A 183 9.44 -11.51 -10.70
N GLU A 184 8.76 -10.71 -9.89
CA GLU A 184 8.40 -11.02 -8.50
C GLU A 184 6.92 -11.39 -8.35
N PHE A 185 6.54 -11.94 -7.19
CA PHE A 185 5.15 -12.27 -6.89
C PHE A 185 4.67 -11.42 -5.72
N LEU A 186 3.65 -10.60 -5.97
CA LEU A 186 3.07 -9.69 -4.99
C LEU A 186 1.71 -10.22 -4.52
N GLN A 187 1.66 -10.64 -3.27
CA GLN A 187 0.44 -11.11 -2.63
C GLN A 187 -0.42 -9.94 -2.13
N LEU A 188 -1.68 -9.94 -2.55
CA LEU A 188 -2.74 -9.13 -1.97
C LEU A 188 -3.23 -9.76 -0.67
N VAL A 189 -3.39 -8.94 0.37
CA VAL A 189 -3.88 -9.36 1.69
C VAL A 189 -5.02 -8.45 2.10
N GLY A 190 -6.22 -9.01 2.31
CA GLY A 190 -7.38 -8.23 2.74
C GLY A 190 -7.27 -7.78 4.19
N CYS A 191 -7.54 -6.50 4.44
CA CYS A 191 -7.50 -5.90 5.76
C CYS A 191 -8.78 -5.10 6.08
N PHE A 192 -8.93 -4.78 7.36
CA PHE A 192 -9.95 -3.89 7.89
C PHE A 192 -9.49 -2.43 7.72
N GLU A 193 -10.43 -1.49 7.78
CA GLU A 193 -10.14 -0.05 7.70
C GLU A 193 -9.12 0.39 8.76
N ASN A 194 -9.31 0.00 10.03
CA ASN A 194 -8.39 0.36 11.11
C ASN A 194 -6.99 -0.28 10.95
N GLU A 195 -6.87 -1.40 10.26
CA GLU A 195 -5.59 -2.06 9.92
C GLU A 195 -4.89 -1.33 8.78
N LEU A 196 -5.65 -0.86 7.78
CA LEU A 196 -5.15 0.01 6.72
C LEU A 196 -4.64 1.33 7.30
N GLU A 197 -5.42 2.00 8.16
CA GLU A 197 -5.01 3.23 8.83
C GLU A 197 -3.69 3.04 9.58
N ALA A 198 -3.57 1.95 10.35
CA ALA A 198 -2.33 1.64 11.05
C ALA A 198 -1.16 1.38 10.07
N ALA A 199 -1.40 0.70 8.95
CA ALA A 199 -0.39 0.49 7.91
C ALA A 199 0.08 1.80 7.26
N GLN A 200 -0.82 2.76 7.05
CA GLN A 200 -0.49 4.09 6.53
C GLN A 200 0.34 4.90 7.52
N GLU A 201 0.07 4.73 8.82
CA GLU A 201 0.80 5.42 9.86
C GLU A 201 2.18 4.83 10.13
N CYS A 202 2.32 3.51 10.24
CA CYS A 202 3.59 2.84 10.52
C CYS A 202 4.29 2.39 9.24
N ASN A 203 3.82 1.29 8.64
CA ASN A 203 4.07 0.78 7.30
C ASN A 203 3.36 -0.58 7.18
N VAL A 204 3.14 -1.04 5.96
CA VAL A 204 2.48 -2.33 5.68
C VAL A 204 3.25 -3.51 6.28
N ALA A 205 4.59 -3.52 6.25
CA ALA A 205 5.37 -4.66 6.72
C ALA A 205 5.10 -4.97 8.20
N GLN A 206 4.94 -3.96 9.05
CA GLN A 206 4.63 -4.16 10.47
C GLN A 206 3.24 -4.79 10.69
N ILE A 207 2.25 -4.41 9.90
CA ILE A 207 0.90 -5.00 9.97
C ILE A 207 0.91 -6.44 9.45
N ILE A 208 1.66 -6.69 8.38
CA ILE A 208 1.88 -8.04 7.84
C ILE A 208 2.57 -8.95 8.87
N ASP A 209 3.56 -8.44 9.60
CA ASP A 209 4.21 -9.19 10.68
C ASP A 209 3.19 -9.59 11.75
N LEU A 210 2.36 -8.65 12.21
CA LEU A 210 1.28 -8.95 13.16
C LEU A 210 0.30 -9.99 12.63
N PHE A 211 -0.19 -9.84 11.40
CA PHE A 211 -1.09 -10.82 10.77
C PHE A 211 -0.49 -12.22 10.77
N SER A 212 0.82 -12.32 10.59
CA SER A 212 1.51 -13.61 10.50
C SER A 212 1.68 -14.34 11.82
N THR A 213 1.51 -13.66 12.95
CA THR A 213 1.64 -14.26 14.28
C THR A 213 0.44 -15.11 14.69
N HIS A 214 -0.71 -14.94 14.03
CA HIS A 214 -1.94 -15.63 14.43
C HIS A 214 -2.72 -16.16 13.24
N ARG A 215 -3.19 -17.41 13.34
CA ARG A 215 -3.90 -18.09 12.23
C ARG A 215 -5.19 -17.38 11.82
N LYS A 216 -5.93 -16.80 12.77
CA LYS A 216 -7.18 -16.05 12.49
C LYS A 216 -6.97 -14.76 11.69
N THR A 217 -5.77 -14.18 11.73
CA THR A 217 -5.42 -12.95 10.98
C THR A 217 -4.72 -13.27 9.66
N GLY A 218 -4.76 -14.54 9.24
CA GLY A 218 -4.18 -15.03 7.99
C GLY A 218 -2.97 -15.95 8.18
N GLY A 219 -2.28 -15.85 9.33
CA GLY A 219 -1.18 -16.73 9.67
C GLY A 219 0.05 -16.54 8.81
N TYR A 220 0.98 -17.49 8.84
CA TYR A 220 2.25 -17.35 8.14
C TYR A 220 2.07 -17.10 6.64
N LEU A 221 1.06 -17.66 5.97
CA LEU A 221 0.81 -17.42 4.54
C LEU A 221 -0.12 -16.24 4.26
N LEU A 222 -0.55 -15.49 5.29
CA LEU A 222 -1.34 -14.26 5.15
C LEU A 222 -2.63 -14.49 4.35
N VAL A 223 -3.32 -15.59 4.66
CA VAL A 223 -4.56 -15.98 3.99
C VAL A 223 -5.68 -14.99 4.36
N THR A 224 -6.33 -14.42 3.36
CA THR A 224 -7.47 -13.53 3.57
C THR A 224 -8.71 -14.36 3.90
N ASP A 225 -9.29 -14.14 5.08
CA ASP A 225 -10.52 -14.77 5.51
C ASP A 225 -11.67 -13.75 5.52
N MET A 226 -12.54 -13.84 4.51
CA MET A 226 -13.67 -12.92 4.34
C MET A 226 -14.71 -13.03 5.45
N THR A 227 -14.68 -14.12 6.22
CA THR A 227 -15.57 -14.33 7.39
C THR A 227 -15.04 -13.68 8.65
N ARG A 228 -13.79 -13.19 8.65
CA ARG A 228 -13.16 -12.55 9.80
C ARG A 228 -13.97 -11.35 10.28
N GLN A 229 -14.26 -11.37 11.58
CA GLN A 229 -15.01 -10.35 12.28
C GLN A 229 -14.09 -9.53 13.22
N GLU A 230 -13.09 -10.19 13.80
CA GLU A 230 -12.03 -9.59 14.62
C GLU A 230 -11.00 -8.77 13.80
N SER A 231 -10.69 -7.50 14.13
CA SER A 231 -9.43 -6.91 13.62
C SER A 231 -8.22 -7.52 14.35
N VAL A 232 -7.02 -7.39 13.79
CA VAL A 232 -5.77 -7.85 14.42
C VAL A 232 -5.57 -7.22 15.80
N PHE A 233 -6.07 -6.01 16.00
CA PHE A 233 -5.96 -5.27 17.24
C PHE A 233 -6.89 -5.77 18.35
N ASP A 234 -7.92 -6.51 17.97
CA ASP A 234 -8.85 -7.15 18.91
C ASP A 234 -8.38 -8.58 19.20
N ILE A 235 -7.85 -9.27 18.19
CA ILE A 235 -7.40 -10.66 18.28
C ILE A 235 -6.06 -10.77 19.03
N ILE A 236 -5.11 -9.88 18.76
CA ILE A 236 -3.75 -9.97 19.30
C ILE A 236 -3.61 -9.01 20.48
N PRO A 237 -3.36 -9.54 21.70
CA PRO A 237 -3.12 -8.71 22.87
C PRO A 237 -1.97 -7.74 22.63
N ASN A 238 -2.13 -6.50 23.08
CA ASN A 238 -1.12 -5.44 22.99
C ASN A 238 -0.71 -5.04 21.55
N ALA A 239 -1.35 -5.51 20.49
CA ALA A 239 -0.97 -5.16 19.12
C ALA A 239 -0.98 -3.64 18.87
N LYS A 240 -1.96 -2.91 19.41
CA LYS A 240 -1.98 -1.43 19.33
C LYS A 240 -0.76 -0.81 20.01
N GLN A 241 -0.34 -1.34 21.16
CA GLN A 241 0.84 -0.85 21.87
C GLN A 241 2.12 -1.16 21.10
N MET A 242 2.25 -2.38 20.56
CA MET A 242 3.41 -2.77 19.73
C MET A 242 3.59 -1.85 18.52
N ILE A 243 2.49 -1.51 17.83
CA ILE A 243 2.53 -0.56 16.71
C ILE A 243 2.91 0.84 17.19
N ARG A 244 2.35 1.32 18.31
CA ARG A 244 2.73 2.62 18.88
C ARG A 244 4.20 2.70 19.23
N GLU A 245 4.74 1.73 19.95
CA GLU A 245 6.16 1.67 20.33
C GLU A 245 7.07 1.63 19.10
N LYS A 246 6.67 0.90 18.04
CA LYS A 246 7.39 0.90 16.77
C LYS A 246 7.34 2.24 16.06
N ILE A 247 6.18 2.89 15.97
CA ILE A 247 6.07 4.25 15.40
C ILE A 247 6.91 5.23 16.23
N GLU A 248 6.92 5.11 17.55
CA GLU A 248 7.75 5.93 18.43
C GLU A 248 9.25 5.68 18.25
N LYS A 249 9.66 4.46 17.86
CA LYS A 249 11.07 4.04 17.66
C LYS A 249 11.59 4.19 16.22
N GLU A 250 10.74 4.07 15.20
CA GLU A 250 11.12 4.10 13.78
C GLU A 250 10.57 5.34 13.05
N GLY A 251 9.52 5.95 13.58
CA GLY A 251 8.82 7.08 12.99
C GLY A 251 7.67 6.64 12.08
N SER A 252 6.77 7.58 11.82
CA SER A 252 5.64 7.35 10.92
C SER A 252 6.09 7.29 9.46
N GLN A 253 5.25 6.75 8.56
CA GLN A 253 5.36 6.90 7.09
C GLN A 253 4.32 7.85 6.48
N LEU A 254 3.27 8.20 7.22
CA LEU A 254 2.29 9.20 6.82
C LEU A 254 2.93 10.59 6.69
N GLY A 255 3.17 11.07 5.48
CA GLY A 255 3.79 12.38 5.24
C GLY A 255 2.81 13.53 5.04
N ARG A 256 1.54 13.23 4.78
CA ARG A 256 0.52 14.22 4.45
C ARG A 256 -0.87 13.73 4.82
N VAL A 257 -1.77 14.65 5.20
CA VAL A 257 -3.20 14.39 5.40
C VAL A 257 -4.06 15.54 4.89
N LEU A 258 -5.28 15.22 4.45
CA LEU A 258 -6.35 16.20 4.29
C LEU A 258 -7.03 16.40 5.65
N ALA A 259 -7.14 17.65 6.13
CA ALA A 259 -7.65 17.94 7.46
C ALA A 259 -8.37 19.30 7.52
N ARG A 260 -9.26 19.48 8.51
CA ARG A 260 -9.86 20.79 8.77
C ARG A 260 -8.89 21.66 9.55
N CYS A 261 -8.03 22.34 8.80
CA CYS A 261 -7.05 23.27 9.32
C CYS A 261 -7.04 24.56 8.50
N ALA A 262 -6.49 25.63 9.09
CA ALA A 262 -6.27 26.89 8.41
C ALA A 262 -5.11 27.63 9.07
N TRP A 263 -4.51 28.56 8.35
CA TRP A 263 -3.51 29.46 8.91
C TRP A 263 -3.81 30.91 8.54
N ASN A 264 -3.40 31.84 9.39
CA ASN A 264 -3.50 33.28 9.13
C ASN A 264 -2.17 33.95 9.48
N ALA A 265 -1.81 34.98 8.73
CA ALA A 265 -0.63 35.80 8.99
C ALA A 265 -0.97 37.27 8.69
N GLU A 266 -0.19 38.20 9.23
CA GLU A 266 -0.35 39.61 8.91
C GLU A 266 0.13 39.91 7.47
N SER A 267 -0.53 40.89 6.84
CA SER A 267 -0.11 41.47 5.55
C SER A 267 -0.05 40.49 4.36
N VAL A 268 -0.92 39.47 4.30
CA VAL A 268 -0.95 38.49 3.19
C VAL A 268 -1.50 39.08 1.90
N SER A 269 -0.70 39.03 0.83
CA SER A 269 -1.13 39.40 -0.53
C SER A 269 -1.67 38.17 -1.25
N ILE A 270 -2.88 38.28 -1.81
CA ILE A 270 -3.56 37.17 -2.52
C ILE A 270 -2.85 36.81 -3.83
N HIS A 271 -2.12 37.76 -4.43
CA HIS A 271 -1.48 37.60 -5.73
C HIS A 271 0.01 37.22 -5.66
N ASP A 272 0.59 37.17 -4.46
CA ASP A 272 2.00 36.81 -4.30
C ASP A 272 2.15 35.29 -4.36
N THR A 273 3.01 34.81 -5.27
CA THR A 273 3.30 33.38 -5.45
C THR A 273 4.71 33.01 -5.01
N ASN A 274 5.53 34.01 -4.65
CA ASN A 274 6.87 33.78 -4.14
C ASN A 274 6.81 33.58 -2.62
N PHE A 275 7.73 32.74 -2.12
CA PHE A 275 7.89 32.58 -0.68
C PHE A 275 8.50 33.83 -0.06
N ARG A 276 7.90 34.28 1.03
CA ARG A 276 8.38 35.43 1.81
C ARG A 276 8.41 35.10 3.30
N PRO A 277 9.37 35.66 4.06
CA PRO A 277 9.47 35.46 5.50
C PRO A 277 8.38 36.24 6.24
N ILE A 278 7.89 35.68 7.34
CA ILE A 278 6.99 36.35 8.29
C ILE A 278 7.43 36.10 9.73
N SER A 279 7.08 37.01 10.63
CA SER A 279 7.46 36.94 12.06
C SER A 279 6.50 36.09 12.90
N SER A 280 5.25 35.93 12.49
CA SER A 280 4.24 35.19 13.25
C SER A 280 3.18 34.59 12.33
N ILE A 281 2.63 33.46 12.77
CA ILE A 281 1.55 32.75 12.06
C ILE A 281 0.58 32.15 13.09
N ASP A 282 -0.71 32.29 12.83
CA ASP A 282 -1.78 31.73 13.64
C ASP A 282 -2.31 30.45 12.99
N LEU A 283 -2.14 29.31 13.65
CA LEU A 283 -2.60 28.02 13.16
C LEU A 283 -3.90 27.61 13.84
N LYS A 284 -4.84 27.12 13.03
CA LYS A 284 -6.15 26.64 13.48
C LYS A 284 -6.30 25.19 13.03
N PHE A 285 -6.60 24.32 13.98
CA PHE A 285 -6.89 22.92 13.76
C PHE A 285 -8.21 22.59 14.44
N ASP A 286 -9.01 21.71 13.84
CA ASP A 286 -10.05 21.01 14.58
C ASP A 286 -9.44 19.96 15.52
N LEU A 287 -10.29 19.26 16.27
CA LEU A 287 -9.83 18.31 17.27
C LEU A 287 -9.02 17.15 16.67
N ASP A 288 -9.42 16.64 15.51
CA ASP A 288 -8.76 15.49 14.89
C ASP A 288 -7.44 15.89 14.24
N ALA A 289 -7.39 17.03 13.56
CA ALA A 289 -6.15 17.59 13.04
C ALA A 289 -5.16 17.94 14.16
N ALA A 290 -5.65 18.43 15.31
CA ALA A 290 -4.82 18.70 16.48
C ALA A 290 -4.18 17.41 17.04
N LYS A 291 -4.92 16.30 17.13
CA LYS A 291 -4.36 15.00 17.55
C LYS A 291 -3.23 14.54 16.61
N ILE A 292 -3.43 14.72 15.29
CA ILE A 292 -2.40 14.40 14.29
C ILE A 292 -1.19 15.32 14.49
N PHE A 293 -1.39 16.62 14.73
CA PHE A 293 -0.30 17.55 14.96
C PHE A 293 0.60 17.11 16.12
N VAL A 294 0.02 16.77 17.27
CA VAL A 294 0.78 16.25 18.43
C VAL A 294 1.56 14.99 18.07
N LYS A 295 0.95 14.10 17.28
CA LYS A 295 1.60 12.85 16.85
C LYS A 295 2.79 13.10 15.94
N ILE A 296 2.72 14.03 14.99
CA ILE A 296 3.81 14.26 14.03
C ILE A 296 5.04 14.88 14.69
N LEU A 297 4.89 15.61 15.81
CA LEU A 297 6.02 16.16 16.56
C LEU A 297 7.02 15.06 16.92
N ARG A 298 6.52 13.97 17.53
CA ARG A 298 7.33 12.82 17.95
C ARG A 298 7.68 11.88 16.80
N THR A 299 6.70 11.59 15.95
CA THR A 299 6.81 10.49 14.99
C THR A 299 7.42 10.91 13.66
N ARG A 300 7.54 12.21 13.39
CA ARG A 300 8.14 12.74 12.16
C ARG A 300 9.17 13.82 12.41
N LEU A 301 8.78 14.94 13.02
CA LEU A 301 9.67 16.11 13.11
C LEU A 301 10.91 15.80 13.95
N ARG A 302 10.74 15.09 15.09
CA ARG A 302 11.88 14.62 15.91
C ARG A 302 12.78 13.61 15.21
N ARG A 303 12.37 13.11 14.05
CA ARG A 303 13.03 12.10 13.23
C ARG A 303 13.41 12.65 11.85
N ASP A 304 13.63 13.96 11.78
CA ASP A 304 14.12 14.66 10.58
C ASP A 304 13.24 14.46 9.33
N LYS A 305 11.93 14.22 9.54
CA LYS A 305 10.94 14.07 8.47
C LYS A 305 10.01 15.29 8.46
N TRP A 306 9.54 15.68 7.28
CA TRP A 306 8.51 16.71 7.10
C TRP A 306 7.09 16.11 7.23
N PHE A 307 6.09 16.98 7.36
CA PHE A 307 4.67 16.63 7.30
C PHE A 307 3.82 17.77 6.73
N ILE A 308 2.77 17.44 5.95
CA ILE A 308 1.87 18.42 5.32
C ILE A 308 0.43 18.20 5.77
N PHE A 309 -0.23 19.26 6.23
CA PHE A 309 -1.68 19.33 6.33
C PHE A 309 -2.24 20.07 5.12
N ASP A 310 -3.04 19.40 4.30
CA ASP A 310 -3.83 20.04 3.27
C ASP A 310 -5.22 20.37 3.83
N SER A 311 -5.68 21.58 3.60
CA SER A 311 -6.99 22.10 4.00
C SER A 311 -8.01 21.90 2.89
N LEU A 312 -9.29 21.82 3.26
CA LEU A 312 -10.40 21.81 2.32
C LEU A 312 -10.53 23.11 1.50
N ASN A 313 -9.85 24.19 1.92
CA ASN A 313 -9.88 25.50 1.28
C ASN A 313 -8.60 25.79 0.46
N ASP A 314 -7.93 24.76 -0.07
CA ASP A 314 -6.69 24.87 -0.85
C ASP A 314 -5.52 25.59 -0.12
N GLN A 315 -5.52 25.50 1.22
CA GLN A 315 -4.37 25.91 2.04
C GLN A 315 -3.55 24.68 2.45
N SER A 316 -2.23 24.81 2.52
CA SER A 316 -1.32 23.78 3.01
C SER A 316 -0.45 24.34 4.14
N ILE A 317 -0.27 23.55 5.19
CA ILE A 317 0.64 23.83 6.31
C ILE A 317 1.71 22.75 6.33
N CYS A 318 2.93 23.13 5.99
CA CYS A 318 4.09 22.25 5.86
C CYS A 318 4.99 22.40 7.10
N PHE A 319 5.03 21.39 7.97
CA PHE A 319 5.96 21.33 9.09
C PHE A 319 7.26 20.64 8.66
N ILE A 320 8.37 21.30 8.91
CA ILE A 320 9.70 20.89 8.45
C ILE A 320 10.61 20.77 9.67
N SER A 321 11.38 19.68 9.70
CA SER A 321 12.46 19.50 10.68
C SER A 321 13.78 19.96 10.08
N ILE A 322 14.74 20.35 10.93
CA ILE A 322 16.05 20.84 10.51
C ILE A 322 16.83 19.81 9.68
N GLY A 323 16.69 18.51 9.98
CA GLY A 323 17.34 17.44 9.22
C GLY A 323 16.59 16.99 7.97
N ALA A 324 15.40 17.55 7.70
CA ALA A 324 14.62 17.18 6.52
C ALA A 324 15.29 17.71 5.25
N ASN A 325 15.62 16.81 4.32
CA ASN A 325 16.23 17.18 3.04
C ASN A 325 15.26 16.86 1.91
N ASN A 326 14.68 17.90 1.29
CA ASN A 326 13.78 17.75 0.15
C ASN A 326 13.84 18.98 -0.77
N GLN A 327 13.63 18.76 -2.07
CA GLN A 327 13.48 19.86 -3.03
C GLN A 327 12.20 20.64 -2.69
N GLY A 328 12.30 21.98 -2.54
CA GLY A 328 11.17 22.85 -2.24
C GLY A 328 11.06 23.35 -0.79
N ILE A 329 12.01 23.00 0.09
CA ILE A 329 12.10 23.61 1.43
C ILE A 329 12.67 25.04 1.30
N MET A 330 11.90 26.02 1.80
CA MET A 330 12.23 27.45 1.73
C MET A 330 12.58 28.05 3.10
N VAL A 331 12.27 27.34 4.19
CA VAL A 331 12.58 27.71 5.58
C VAL A 331 13.96 27.24 5.99
N ASN A 332 14.56 27.94 6.96
CA ASN A 332 15.82 27.56 7.60
C ASN A 332 15.84 28.00 9.07
N SER A 333 16.93 27.73 9.79
CA SER A 333 17.05 28.04 11.23
C SER A 333 16.94 29.54 11.54
N ASN A 334 17.26 30.41 10.59
CA ASN A 334 17.17 31.87 10.75
C ASN A 334 15.82 32.42 10.27
N GLN A 335 15.17 31.73 9.32
CA GLN A 335 13.87 32.07 8.75
C GLN A 335 12.93 30.88 8.85
N GLN A 336 12.37 30.72 10.05
CA GLN A 336 11.58 29.54 10.41
C GLN A 336 10.17 29.52 9.80
N ILE A 337 9.65 30.66 9.34
CA ILE A 337 8.30 30.75 8.77
C ILE A 337 8.36 31.46 7.42
N MET A 338 7.92 30.75 6.38
CA MET A 338 7.82 31.26 5.02
C MET A 338 6.43 30.99 4.49
N ILE A 339 5.83 31.95 3.80
CA ILE A 339 4.50 31.77 3.17
C ILE A 339 4.56 32.10 1.68
N SER A 340 3.78 31.38 0.87
CA SER A 340 3.52 31.69 -0.54
C SER A 340 2.02 32.01 -0.69
N GLY A 341 1.74 33.30 -0.89
CA GLY A 341 0.38 33.82 -0.99
C GLY A 341 -0.49 33.44 0.21
N ILE A 342 -1.71 33.00 -0.07
CA ILE A 342 -2.65 32.43 0.92
C ILE A 342 -2.66 30.89 0.93
N ARG A 343 -1.84 30.28 0.07
CA ARG A 343 -1.91 28.84 -0.22
C ARG A 343 -1.00 28.03 0.68
N GLU A 344 0.29 28.37 0.74
CA GLU A 344 1.25 27.52 1.44
C GLU A 344 1.93 28.27 2.58
N ALA A 345 2.02 27.63 3.74
CA ALA A 345 2.87 28.03 4.84
C ALA A 345 3.87 26.92 5.16
N GLN A 346 5.16 27.25 5.12
CA GLN A 346 6.24 26.39 5.58
C GLN A 346 6.73 26.86 6.96
N ILE A 347 6.84 25.93 7.90
CA ILE A 347 7.19 26.18 9.29
C ILE A 347 8.27 25.19 9.71
N MET A 348 9.48 25.69 9.96
CA MET A 348 10.56 24.90 10.54
C MET A 348 10.47 24.92 12.07
N LEU A 349 10.43 23.75 12.69
CA LEU A 349 10.55 23.61 14.15
C LEU A 349 11.92 23.04 14.52
N LEU A 350 12.63 23.74 15.41
CA LEU A 350 13.91 23.28 15.97
C LEU A 350 13.69 22.18 17.03
N PRO A 351 14.68 21.32 17.31
CA PRO A 351 14.54 20.23 18.29
C PRO A 351 13.97 20.67 19.64
N ASP A 352 14.49 21.75 20.24
CA ASP A 352 14.01 22.25 21.53
C ASP A 352 12.56 22.76 21.46
N GLN A 353 12.16 23.32 20.31
CA GLN A 353 10.79 23.77 20.07
C GLN A 353 9.84 22.57 19.90
N ILE A 354 10.29 21.49 19.23
CA ILE A 354 9.53 20.24 19.10
C ILE A 354 9.31 19.62 20.48
N ASP A 355 10.36 19.54 21.30
CA ASP A 355 10.29 18.97 22.64
C ASP A 355 9.37 19.82 23.54
N LEU A 356 9.52 21.16 23.53
CA LEU A 356 8.63 22.08 24.26
C LEU A 356 7.16 21.98 23.81
N CYS A 357 6.90 21.92 22.50
CA CYS A 357 5.56 21.72 21.98
C CYS A 357 5.02 20.37 22.45
N THR A 358 5.80 19.30 22.33
CA THR A 358 5.40 17.96 22.72
C THR A 358 4.98 17.89 24.19
N ASP A 359 5.74 18.53 25.08
CA ASP A 359 5.45 18.55 26.52
C ASP A 359 4.18 19.33 26.84
N ARG A 360 4.04 20.55 26.28
CA ARG A 360 2.85 21.39 26.45
C ARG A 360 1.59 20.74 25.88
N MET A 361 1.76 19.93 24.85
CA MET A 361 0.66 19.31 24.13
C MET A 361 0.26 17.92 24.65
N SER A 362 0.95 17.41 25.68
CA SER A 362 0.70 16.10 26.29
C SER A 362 -0.70 15.94 26.92
N HIS A 363 -1.42 17.04 27.17
CA HIS A 363 -2.73 17.07 27.85
C HIS A 363 -3.91 17.61 27.01
N ILE A 364 -3.77 17.73 25.68
CA ILE A 364 -4.74 18.48 24.86
C ILE A 364 -6.04 17.71 24.60
N THR A 365 -7.17 18.30 25.03
CA THR A 365 -8.53 17.96 24.58
C THR A 365 -9.17 19.03 23.67
N ASN A 366 -8.57 20.21 23.49
CA ASN A 366 -8.95 21.24 22.53
C ASN A 366 -7.83 22.29 22.45
N LEU A 367 -7.31 22.64 21.26
CA LEU A 367 -6.33 23.74 21.17
C LEU A 367 -6.57 24.73 20.02
N LYS A 368 -6.48 26.02 20.38
CA LYS A 368 -6.10 27.14 19.50
C LYS A 368 -4.62 27.39 19.75
N VAL A 369 -3.76 27.20 18.74
CA VAL A 369 -2.32 27.39 18.87
C VAL A 369 -1.98 28.84 18.50
N LYS A 370 -1.56 29.65 19.47
CA LYS A 370 -0.84 30.90 19.23
C LYS A 370 0.64 30.66 19.49
N TYR A 371 1.49 30.78 18.47
CA TYR A 371 2.94 30.70 18.64
C TYR A 371 3.51 32.12 18.75
N TYR A 372 4.36 32.36 19.74
CA TYR A 372 5.14 33.59 19.88
C TYR A 372 6.61 33.19 19.76
N ILE A 373 7.32 33.77 18.78
CA ILE A 373 8.78 33.68 18.71
C ILE A 373 9.33 34.55 19.85
N ILE A 374 10.13 33.96 20.72
CA ILE A 374 10.89 34.73 21.71
C ILE A 374 12.13 35.23 20.97
N ASN A 375 12.24 36.57 20.88
CA ASN A 375 13.31 37.30 20.17
C ASN A 375 14.71 36.89 20.57
#